data_AF-A0A6A5T358-F1
#
_entry.id   AF-A0A6A5T358-F1
#
_cell.length_a   1.000
_cell.length_b   1.000
_cell.length_c   1.000
_cell.angle_alpha   90.00
_cell.angle_beta   90.00
_cell.angle_gamma   90.00
#
_symmetry.space_group_name_H-M   'P 1'
#
loop_
_entity.id
_entity.type
_entity.pdbx_description
1 polymer ?
#
loop_
_entity_poly.entity_id
_entity_poly.type
_entity_poly.pdbx_seq_one_letter_code
_entity_poly.pdbx_strand_id
1 'polypeptide(L)'
;MLHLSTPDHITTINYTLSWPHLENPSNTTFAGQTQIDICRCPRPDLPPQDAKEPGHIYTRYICEGPEVHFEPPGEELWVLQAPHGPINMLRPATREERERRKGIHDDAEPTVYEGRNFLFLTGPCPRGRYQAYATQKWLESLQTTARAQISQLSLLVQPYEEDASDEISRRVYADLAAYILQHLSNFILLCLNIWDDEMRSPSAASEFSILLHKEHVRIVVGLGWLKGETKDYDSVRPFLEAMAEMNDTRRRNKLEFSGMEGGKV
;
A
#
# COMPACT_ATOMS: atom_id res chain seq x y z
N MET A 1 -0.25 -22.13 -16.86
CA MET A 1 -0.68 -20.74 -16.62
C MET A 1 0.52 -20.00 -16.05
N LEU A 2 0.88 -18.85 -16.64
CA LEU A 2 1.96 -18.00 -16.13
C LEU A 2 1.59 -17.50 -14.73
N HIS A 3 2.53 -17.57 -13.79
CA HIS A 3 2.31 -17.17 -12.40
C HIS A 3 2.14 -15.64 -12.36
N LEU A 4 0.90 -15.14 -12.29
CA LEU A 4 0.55 -13.71 -12.31
C LEU A 4 1.10 -12.90 -11.12
N SER A 5 1.81 -13.57 -10.21
CA SER A 5 2.50 -13.03 -9.05
C SER A 5 4.02 -12.95 -9.22
N THR A 6 4.60 -13.33 -10.37
CA THR A 6 6.04 -13.17 -10.56
C THR A 6 6.40 -11.71 -10.85
N PRO A 7 7.55 -11.22 -10.32
CA PRO A 7 8.03 -9.85 -10.52
C PRO A 7 8.09 -9.39 -12.00
N ASP A 8 8.21 -10.33 -12.93
CA ASP A 8 8.42 -10.08 -14.35
C ASP A 8 7.25 -9.36 -15.04
N HIS A 9 6.04 -9.40 -14.46
CA HIS A 9 4.85 -8.76 -15.01
C HIS A 9 4.44 -7.46 -14.30
N ILE A 10 5.22 -7.03 -13.31
CA ILE A 10 4.92 -5.82 -12.55
C ILE A 10 5.48 -4.59 -13.28
N THR A 11 4.65 -3.56 -13.35
CA THR A 11 5.02 -2.20 -13.75
C THR A 11 5.10 -1.36 -12.49
N THR A 12 6.33 -1.12 -12.03
CA THR A 12 6.59 -0.31 -10.84
C THR A 12 6.49 1.17 -11.16
N ILE A 13 5.82 1.94 -10.31
CA ILE A 13 5.80 3.41 -10.35
C ILE A 13 6.37 3.92 -9.03
N ASN A 14 7.47 4.66 -9.09
CA ASN A 14 8.03 5.30 -7.91
C ASN A 14 7.27 6.58 -7.57
N TYR A 15 7.11 6.83 -6.28
CA TYR A 15 6.49 8.04 -5.77
C TYR A 15 7.19 8.52 -4.50
N THR A 16 7.05 9.80 -4.19
CA THR A 16 7.48 10.41 -2.93
C THR A 16 6.28 11.06 -2.25
N LEU A 17 6.41 11.26 -0.94
CA LEU A 17 5.39 11.91 -0.11
C LEU A 17 5.96 13.22 0.43
N SER A 18 5.24 14.31 0.19
CA SER A 18 5.54 15.61 0.77
C SER A 18 4.52 15.95 1.86
N TRP A 19 5.00 16.48 2.97
CA TRP A 19 4.23 16.74 4.17
C TRP A 19 4.27 18.25 4.50
N PRO A 20 3.52 19.09 3.76
CA PRO A 20 3.70 20.54 3.80
C PRO A 20 3.38 21.18 5.17
N HIS A 21 2.60 20.48 6.00
CA HIS A 21 2.14 20.98 7.29
C HIS A 21 2.85 20.38 8.49
N LEU A 22 3.79 19.46 8.30
CA LEU A 22 4.57 18.88 9.40
C LEU A 22 5.78 19.75 9.72
N GLU A 23 6.20 19.76 10.99
CA GLU A 23 7.35 20.53 11.44
C GLU A 23 8.68 19.93 10.98
N ASN A 24 8.81 18.61 11.04
CA ASN A 24 10.06 17.91 10.72
C ASN A 24 9.84 16.76 9.71
N PRO A 25 9.31 17.06 8.50
CA PRO A 25 9.05 16.04 7.51
C PRO A 25 10.35 15.46 6.94
N SER A 26 10.37 14.15 6.77
CA SER A 26 11.47 13.38 6.22
C SER A 26 10.94 12.15 5.47
N ASN A 27 11.79 11.56 4.62
CA ASN A 27 11.44 10.33 3.91
C ASN A 27 11.19 9.14 4.85
N THR A 28 11.59 9.24 6.12
CA THR A 28 11.35 8.25 7.18
C THR A 28 10.27 8.69 8.17
N THR A 29 9.57 9.81 7.95
CA THR A 29 8.49 10.28 8.85
C THR A 29 7.40 9.22 8.94
N PHE A 30 7.23 8.59 10.10
CA PHE A 30 6.38 7.43 10.42
C PHE A 30 6.96 6.03 10.14
N ALA A 31 8.28 5.89 10.00
CA ALA A 31 8.96 4.60 9.94
C ALA A 31 9.52 4.21 11.33
N GLY A 32 8.81 3.37 12.10
CA GLY A 32 9.27 2.87 13.42
C GLY A 32 8.16 2.30 14.34
N GLN A 33 8.30 2.43 15.68
CA GLN A 33 7.22 2.21 16.68
C GLN A 33 6.61 3.46 17.40
N THR A 34 7.24 4.64 17.39
CA THR A 34 6.73 5.92 17.91
C THR A 34 7.32 7.15 17.17
N GLN A 35 6.77 7.57 16.03
CA GLN A 35 7.02 8.91 15.48
C GLN A 35 5.72 9.72 15.49
N ILE A 36 5.74 10.76 16.31
CA ILE A 36 4.72 11.79 16.38
C ILE A 36 5.38 13.05 15.85
N ASP A 37 4.79 13.68 14.84
CA ASP A 37 5.24 15.00 14.36
C ASP A 37 4.16 16.04 14.62
N ILE A 38 4.60 17.28 14.80
CA ILE A 38 3.73 18.44 15.02
C ILE A 38 3.23 18.88 13.65
N CYS A 39 1.92 18.86 13.49
CA CYS A 39 1.21 19.38 12.34
C CYS A 39 0.66 20.78 12.63
N ARG A 40 0.66 21.62 11.60
CA ARG A 40 0.05 22.96 11.59
C ARG A 40 -0.95 23.11 10.43
N CYS A 41 -1.55 22.00 9.99
CA CYS A 41 -2.55 22.05 8.92
C CYS A 41 -3.79 22.85 9.37
N PRO A 42 -4.46 23.55 8.44
CA PRO A 42 -5.71 24.22 8.76
C PRO A 42 -6.76 23.16 9.14
N ARG A 43 -7.37 23.31 10.31
CA ARG A 43 -8.37 22.36 10.81
C ARG A 43 -9.67 23.07 11.14
N PRO A 44 -10.83 22.57 10.69
CA PRO A 44 -12.11 23.22 10.97
C PRO A 44 -12.50 23.14 12.45
N ASP A 45 -11.93 22.19 13.19
CA ASP A 45 -12.17 21.96 14.62
C ASP A 45 -11.15 22.64 15.54
N LEU A 46 -10.17 23.36 14.99
CA LEU A 46 -9.18 24.14 15.74
C LEU A 46 -9.20 25.61 15.30
N PRO A 47 -8.87 26.57 16.18
CA PRO A 47 -8.57 27.93 15.76
C PRO A 47 -7.43 27.94 14.73
N PRO A 48 -7.39 28.93 13.81
CA PRO A 48 -6.26 29.11 12.89
C PRO A 48 -4.95 29.13 13.67
N GLN A 49 -4.03 28.23 13.33
CA GLN A 49 -2.73 28.14 13.98
C GLN A 49 -1.72 29.04 13.26
N ASP A 50 -1.05 29.91 14.01
CA ASP A 50 0.08 30.67 13.49
C ASP A 50 1.42 29.94 13.78
N ALA A 51 2.53 30.50 13.31
CA ALA A 51 3.85 29.91 13.51
C ALA A 51 4.33 29.90 14.98
N LYS A 52 3.63 30.60 15.89
CA LYS A 52 3.98 30.72 17.30
C LYS A 52 3.17 29.80 18.20
N GLU A 53 2.03 29.31 17.73
CA GLU A 53 1.21 28.31 18.41
C GLU A 53 1.89 26.91 18.41
N PRO A 54 1.65 26.08 19.45
CA PRO A 54 2.34 24.80 19.64
C PRO A 54 1.99 23.71 18.60
N GLY A 55 1.14 23.99 17.62
CA GLY A 55 0.69 23.01 16.62
C GLY A 55 -0.26 21.95 17.21
N HIS A 56 -0.39 20.82 16.54
CA HIS A 56 -1.11 19.65 17.05
C HIS A 56 -0.45 18.35 16.58
N ILE A 57 -0.71 17.24 17.27
CA ILE A 57 -0.20 15.93 16.83
C ILE A 57 -0.84 15.56 15.50
N TYR A 58 -0.02 15.29 14.49
CA TYR A 58 -0.51 14.77 13.22
C TYR A 58 -1.35 13.51 13.46
N THR A 59 -2.57 13.51 12.94
CA THR A 59 -3.46 12.35 12.99
C THR A 59 -4.11 12.17 11.63
N ARG A 60 -3.87 11.04 10.97
CA ARG A 60 -4.42 10.76 9.64
C ARG A 60 -5.96 10.81 9.65
N TYR A 61 -6.56 11.32 8.56
CA TYR A 61 -7.99 11.63 8.39
C TYR A 61 -8.57 12.76 9.24
N ILE A 62 -7.78 13.29 10.17
CA ILE A 62 -8.08 14.53 10.89
C ILE A 62 -7.27 15.67 10.29
N CYS A 63 -5.98 15.43 10.08
CA CYS A 63 -5.06 16.33 9.38
C CYS A 63 -5.10 16.08 7.87
N GLU A 64 -4.69 17.09 7.11
CA GLU A 64 -4.44 16.95 5.69
C GLU A 64 -3.37 15.88 5.43
N GLY A 65 -3.63 15.01 4.46
CA GLY A 65 -2.69 13.94 4.08
C GLY A 65 -1.48 14.49 3.33
N PRO A 66 -0.50 13.63 3.01
CA PRO A 66 0.65 14.04 2.23
C PRO A 66 0.24 14.35 0.79
N GLU A 67 0.99 15.23 0.16
CA GLU A 67 1.03 15.34 -1.29
C GLU A 67 1.80 14.16 -1.86
N VAL A 68 1.28 13.55 -2.93
CA VAL A 68 1.90 12.41 -3.61
C VAL A 68 2.52 12.91 -4.90
N HIS A 69 3.83 12.73 -5.06
CA HIS A 69 4.53 13.08 -6.28
C HIS A 69 5.03 11.81 -6.96
N PHE A 70 4.62 11.56 -8.20
CA PHE A 70 5.09 10.43 -8.98
C PHE A 70 6.34 10.82 -9.75
N GLU A 71 7.38 9.98 -9.70
CA GLU A 71 8.59 10.23 -10.46
C GLU A 71 8.30 10.12 -11.96
N PRO A 72 8.76 11.08 -12.79
CA PRO A 72 8.47 11.08 -14.21
C PRO A 72 9.14 9.90 -14.93
N PRO A 73 8.61 9.46 -16.08
CA PRO A 73 9.23 8.44 -16.89
C PRO A 73 10.59 8.92 -17.41
N GLY A 74 11.67 8.25 -17.03
CA GLY A 74 13.04 8.59 -17.45
C GLY A 74 14.01 8.79 -16.29
N GLU A 75 13.50 9.00 -15.08
CA GLU A 75 14.29 9.01 -13.86
C GLU A 75 14.73 7.59 -13.45
N GLU A 76 15.62 7.52 -12.46
CA GLU A 76 16.10 6.24 -11.91
C GLU A 76 14.95 5.44 -11.29
N LEU A 77 14.57 4.34 -11.96
CA LEU A 77 13.50 3.45 -11.48
C LEU A 77 14.04 2.45 -10.46
N TRP A 78 13.50 2.48 -9.25
CA TRP A 78 13.75 1.53 -8.19
C TRP A 78 12.64 0.48 -8.10
N VAL A 79 13.03 -0.78 -8.15
CA VAL A 79 12.12 -1.93 -8.13
C VAL A 79 12.33 -2.74 -6.86
N LEU A 80 11.24 -3.28 -6.30
CA LEU A 80 11.30 -4.16 -5.14
C LEU A 80 12.11 -5.41 -5.46
N GLN A 81 13.24 -5.58 -4.78
CA GLN A 81 14.00 -6.83 -4.79
C GLN A 81 13.42 -7.79 -3.76
N ALA A 82 13.25 -7.31 -2.53
CA ALA A 82 12.60 -8.03 -1.45
C ALA A 82 12.08 -7.05 -0.40
N PRO A 83 10.92 -7.29 0.21
CA PRO A 83 10.59 -6.63 1.48
C PRO A 83 11.56 -7.12 2.60
N HIS A 84 11.97 -6.25 3.52
CA HIS A 84 12.91 -6.58 4.61
C HIS A 84 12.61 -5.82 5.90
N GLY A 85 11.65 -6.32 6.68
CA GLY A 85 11.22 -5.70 7.92
C GLY A 85 10.79 -4.24 7.71
N PRO A 86 11.30 -3.27 8.51
CA PRO A 86 10.93 -1.87 8.39
C PRO A 86 11.54 -1.17 7.16
N ILE A 87 12.20 -1.91 6.25
CA ILE A 87 12.85 -1.39 5.04
C ILE A 87 12.49 -2.28 3.84
N ASN A 88 12.14 -1.69 2.70
CA ASN A 88 12.11 -2.40 1.42
C ASN A 88 13.52 -2.45 0.82
N MET A 89 14.01 -3.66 0.51
CA MET A 89 15.21 -3.83 -0.30
C MET A 89 14.85 -3.52 -1.75
N LEU A 90 15.37 -2.41 -2.24
CA LEU A 90 15.19 -1.96 -3.61
C LEU A 90 16.45 -2.22 -4.42
N ARG A 91 16.25 -2.46 -5.71
CA ARG A 91 17.33 -2.54 -6.70
C ARG A 91 17.05 -1.59 -7.87
N PRO A 92 18.07 -1.20 -8.63
CA PRO A 92 17.86 -0.57 -9.92
C PRO A 92 17.04 -1.47 -10.84
N ALA A 93 16.17 -0.86 -11.64
CA ALA A 93 15.39 -1.56 -12.65
C ALA A 93 16.27 -2.22 -13.72
N THR A 94 15.81 -3.35 -14.26
CA THR A 94 16.34 -3.92 -15.50
C THR A 94 15.99 -3.01 -16.69
N ARG A 95 16.59 -3.26 -17.85
CA ARG A 95 16.26 -2.51 -19.06
C ARG A 95 14.80 -2.70 -19.44
N GLU A 96 14.29 -3.92 -19.33
CA GLU A 96 12.92 -4.30 -19.68
C GLU A 96 11.90 -3.61 -18.74
N GLU A 97 12.19 -3.53 -17.44
CA GLU A 97 11.37 -2.78 -16.48
C GLU A 97 11.34 -1.27 -16.78
N ARG A 98 12.50 -0.68 -17.13
CA ARG A 98 12.58 0.73 -17.55
C ARG A 98 11.77 1.02 -18.80
N GLU A 99 11.90 0.18 -19.83
CA GLU A 99 11.12 0.36 -21.07
C GLU A 99 9.60 0.21 -20.81
N ARG A 100 9.19 -0.73 -19.96
CA ARG A 100 7.78 -0.83 -19.54
C ARG A 100 7.31 0.45 -18.86
N ARG A 101 8.07 0.99 -17.90
CA ARG A 101 7.74 2.24 -17.18
C ARG A 101 7.70 3.45 -18.11
N LYS A 102 8.59 3.53 -19.10
CA LYS A 102 8.70 4.65 -20.04
C LYS A 102 7.42 4.87 -20.85
N GLY A 103 6.70 3.80 -21.18
CA GLY A 103 5.41 3.88 -21.86
C GLY A 103 4.23 4.34 -21.00
N ILE A 104 4.44 4.63 -19.71
CA ILE A 104 3.40 5.09 -18.78
C ILE A 104 3.63 6.57 -18.48
N HIS A 105 2.87 7.47 -19.08
CA HIS A 105 2.99 8.92 -18.86
C HIS A 105 1.63 9.60 -19.09
N ASP A 106 1.52 10.88 -18.76
CA ASP A 106 0.23 11.59 -18.76
C ASP A 106 -0.43 11.62 -20.15
N ASP A 107 0.37 11.69 -21.22
CA ASP A 107 -0.08 11.68 -22.62
C ASP A 107 -0.13 10.27 -23.24
N ALA A 108 -0.01 9.20 -22.46
CA ALA A 108 0.08 7.85 -23.01
C ALA A 108 -1.29 7.33 -23.48
N GLU A 109 -1.30 6.63 -24.61
CA GLU A 109 -2.53 6.02 -25.14
C GLU A 109 -3.15 5.05 -24.12
N PRO A 110 -4.48 5.03 -23.91
CA PRO A 110 -5.12 4.16 -22.94
C PRO A 110 -4.71 2.68 -23.02
N THR A 111 -4.46 2.17 -24.22
CA THR A 111 -4.10 0.76 -24.44
C THR A 111 -2.76 0.37 -23.81
N VAL A 112 -1.87 1.34 -23.51
CA VAL A 112 -0.60 1.04 -22.84
C VAL A 112 -0.80 0.49 -21.43
N TYR A 113 -1.95 0.76 -20.80
CA TYR A 113 -2.27 0.31 -19.44
C TYR A 113 -2.88 -1.09 -19.40
N GLU A 114 -3.35 -1.60 -20.55
CA GLU A 114 -4.04 -2.88 -20.66
C GLU A 114 -3.14 -4.06 -20.25
N GLY A 115 -3.71 -5.01 -19.50
CA GLY A 115 -3.03 -6.24 -19.10
C GLY A 115 -1.85 -6.08 -18.15
N ARG A 116 -1.56 -4.86 -17.67
CA ARG A 116 -0.45 -4.59 -16.75
C ARG A 116 -0.89 -4.68 -15.29
N ASN A 117 0.05 -5.14 -14.46
CA ASN A 117 -0.07 -5.15 -13.01
C ASN A 117 0.79 -4.03 -12.42
N PHE A 118 0.18 -3.05 -11.77
CA PHE A 118 0.88 -1.87 -11.24
C PHE A 118 1.22 -2.02 -9.76
N LEU A 119 2.43 -1.60 -9.39
CA LEU A 119 2.91 -1.54 -8.01
C LEU A 119 3.53 -0.17 -7.74
N PHE A 120 3.17 0.46 -6.63
CA PHE A 120 3.64 1.79 -6.28
C PHE A 120 4.68 1.71 -5.16
N LEU A 121 5.87 2.29 -5.32
CA LEU A 121 6.95 2.18 -4.33
C LEU A 121 7.52 3.54 -3.96
N THR A 122 7.68 3.78 -2.66
CA THR A 122 8.24 5.02 -2.10
C THR A 122 9.57 4.76 -1.42
N GLY A 123 10.64 4.68 -2.22
CA GLY A 123 11.98 4.44 -1.71
C GLY A 123 12.09 3.25 -0.74
N PRO A 124 13.13 3.22 0.11
CA PRO A 124 13.39 2.08 0.98
C PRO A 124 12.42 1.99 2.17
N CYS A 125 11.54 2.96 2.41
CA CYS A 125 10.62 2.90 3.54
C CYS A 125 9.31 2.19 3.12
N PRO A 126 8.91 1.09 3.77
CA PRO A 126 7.63 0.45 3.52
C PRO A 126 6.51 1.35 4.04
N ARG A 127 5.70 1.87 3.13
CA ARG A 127 4.56 2.74 3.47
C ARG A 127 3.24 2.07 3.12
N GLY A 128 2.99 0.86 3.64
CA GLY A 128 1.85 0.00 3.31
C GLY A 128 0.53 0.73 3.00
N ARG A 129 0.02 1.57 3.92
CA ARG A 129 -1.23 2.33 3.67
C ARG A 129 -1.02 3.52 2.75
N TYR A 130 0.10 4.23 2.84
CA TYR A 130 0.35 5.33 1.91
C TYR A 130 0.57 4.85 0.49
N GLN A 131 0.95 3.59 0.28
CA GLN A 131 0.94 2.94 -1.02
C GLN A 131 -0.48 2.80 -1.55
N ALA A 132 -1.44 2.36 -0.72
CA ALA A 132 -2.84 2.30 -1.14
C ALA A 132 -3.39 3.71 -1.45
N TYR A 133 -3.07 4.71 -0.62
CA TYR A 133 -3.41 6.11 -0.88
C TYR A 133 -2.77 6.65 -2.17
N ALA A 134 -1.48 6.41 -2.40
CA ALA A 134 -0.77 6.81 -3.61
C ALA A 134 -1.32 6.10 -4.84
N THR A 135 -1.68 4.81 -4.72
CA THR A 135 -2.34 4.05 -5.78
C THR A 135 -3.64 4.73 -6.17
N GLN A 136 -4.49 5.08 -5.20
CA GLN A 136 -5.73 5.81 -5.47
C GLN A 136 -5.45 7.16 -6.15
N LYS A 137 -4.50 7.95 -5.64
CA LYS A 137 -4.13 9.27 -6.20
C LYS A 137 -3.64 9.18 -7.64
N TRP A 138 -2.87 8.15 -7.97
CA TRP A 138 -2.46 7.91 -9.34
C TRP A 138 -3.65 7.56 -10.23
N LEU A 139 -4.54 6.68 -9.78
CA LEU A 139 -5.74 6.34 -10.55
C LEU A 139 -6.66 7.54 -10.75
N GLU A 140 -6.73 8.47 -9.78
CA GLU A 140 -7.46 9.73 -9.86
C GLU A 140 -6.89 10.67 -10.93
N SER A 141 -5.55 10.69 -11.09
CA SER A 141 -4.88 11.55 -12.08
C SER A 141 -5.02 11.04 -13.51
N LEU A 142 -5.31 9.75 -13.72
CA LEU A 142 -5.53 9.19 -15.05
C LEU A 142 -6.84 9.67 -15.68
N GLN A 143 -6.81 9.89 -16.99
CA GLN A 143 -8.03 10.06 -17.79
C GLN A 143 -8.94 8.83 -17.66
N THR A 144 -10.26 9.02 -17.76
CA THR A 144 -11.25 7.94 -17.61
C THR A 144 -11.01 6.76 -18.55
N THR A 145 -10.59 7.02 -19.79
CA THR A 145 -10.30 6.00 -20.80
C THR A 145 -9.07 5.15 -20.43
N ALA A 146 -7.97 5.79 -19.99
CA ALA A 146 -6.78 5.09 -19.49
C ALA A 146 -7.09 4.28 -18.23
N ARG A 147 -7.82 4.89 -17.30
CA ARG A 147 -8.27 4.24 -16.06
C ARG A 147 -9.10 2.99 -16.32
N ALA A 148 -9.98 3.01 -17.33
CA ALA A 148 -10.78 1.85 -17.71
C ALA A 148 -9.93 0.65 -18.18
N GLN A 149 -8.69 0.86 -18.64
CA GLN A 149 -7.78 -0.20 -19.09
C GLN A 149 -6.99 -0.86 -17.95
N ILE A 150 -7.05 -0.31 -16.74
CA ILE A 150 -6.41 -0.90 -15.58
C ILE A 150 -7.17 -2.16 -15.17
N SER A 151 -6.49 -3.30 -15.27
CA SER A 151 -7.07 -4.62 -14.99
C SER A 151 -6.47 -5.28 -13.74
N GLN A 152 -5.26 -4.90 -13.34
CA GLN A 152 -4.52 -5.57 -12.27
C GLN A 152 -3.74 -4.57 -11.41
N LEU A 153 -3.75 -4.79 -10.10
CA LEU A 153 -2.98 -4.00 -9.13
C LEU A 153 -2.26 -4.92 -8.14
N SER A 154 -1.09 -4.49 -7.67
CA SER A 154 -0.35 -5.13 -6.59
C SER A 154 -0.16 -4.16 -5.42
N LEU A 155 -0.37 -4.67 -4.21
CA LEU A 155 -0.12 -3.97 -2.97
C LEU A 155 0.80 -4.78 -2.06
N LEU A 156 1.62 -4.08 -1.29
CA LEU A 156 2.41 -4.59 -0.18
C LEU A 156 1.64 -4.30 1.10
N VAL A 157 1.18 -5.35 1.76
CA VAL A 157 0.51 -5.24 3.05
C VAL A 157 1.57 -5.40 4.13
N GLN A 158 2.07 -4.26 4.60
CA GLN A 158 3.15 -4.17 5.58
C GLN A 158 2.65 -3.50 6.87
N PRO A 159 3.22 -3.85 8.04
CA PRO A 159 2.76 -3.33 9.33
C PRO A 159 3.47 -2.05 9.83
N TYR A 160 4.46 -1.54 9.10
CA TYR A 160 5.48 -0.62 9.64
C TYR A 160 5.13 0.85 9.50
N GLU A 161 4.05 1.28 10.13
CA GLU A 161 3.62 2.67 10.04
C GLU A 161 2.91 3.12 11.34
N GLU A 162 3.53 4.01 12.12
CA GLU A 162 3.16 4.32 13.52
C GLU A 162 1.99 5.29 13.69
N ASP A 163 1.69 6.10 12.68
CA ASP A 163 0.73 7.21 12.77
C ASP A 163 -0.73 6.81 12.57
N ALA A 164 -1.03 5.51 12.56
CA ALA A 164 -2.37 5.01 12.34
C ALA A 164 -2.78 3.93 13.32
N SER A 165 -4.01 4.07 13.80
CA SER A 165 -4.76 2.97 14.39
C SER A 165 -5.10 1.90 13.34
N ASP A 166 -5.43 0.70 13.83
CA ASP A 166 -5.96 -0.38 12.99
C ASP A 166 -7.20 0.09 12.19
N GLU A 167 -8.02 0.99 12.78
CA GLU A 167 -9.18 1.60 12.13
C GLU A 167 -8.81 2.47 10.93
N ILE A 168 -7.79 3.33 11.07
CA ILE A 168 -7.31 4.18 9.97
C ILE A 168 -6.76 3.30 8.84
N SER A 169 -6.05 2.22 9.16
CA SER A 169 -5.53 1.28 8.16
C SER A 169 -6.65 0.62 7.36
N ARG A 170 -7.70 0.16 8.05
CA ARG A 170 -8.91 -0.38 7.41
C ARG A 170 -9.58 0.64 6.51
N ARG A 171 -9.73 1.89 6.97
CA ARG A 171 -10.34 2.96 6.18
C ARG A 171 -9.60 3.21 4.86
N VAL A 172 -8.25 3.24 4.87
CA VAL A 172 -7.48 3.47 3.63
C VAL A 172 -7.70 2.35 2.62
N TYR A 173 -7.72 1.08 3.06
CA TYR A 173 -7.95 -0.04 2.15
C TYR A 173 -9.40 -0.10 1.67
N ALA A 174 -10.36 0.23 2.53
CA ALA A 174 -11.77 0.36 2.14
C ALA A 174 -11.98 1.48 1.11
N ASP A 175 -11.35 2.65 1.29
CA ASP A 175 -11.39 3.76 0.35
C ASP A 175 -10.87 3.33 -1.04
N LEU A 176 -9.70 2.67 -1.09
CA LEU A 176 -9.14 2.16 -2.34
C LEU A 176 -10.01 1.07 -2.97
N ALA A 177 -10.53 0.12 -2.18
CA ALA A 177 -11.39 -0.95 -2.68
C ALA A 177 -12.68 -0.40 -3.29
N ALA A 178 -13.31 0.58 -2.63
CA ALA A 178 -14.50 1.26 -3.14
C ALA A 178 -14.18 2.02 -4.44
N TYR A 179 -13.05 2.74 -4.47
CA TYR A 179 -12.60 3.44 -5.67
C TYR A 179 -12.38 2.49 -6.85
N ILE A 180 -11.75 1.33 -6.63
CA ILE A 180 -11.54 0.29 -7.65
C ILE A 180 -12.88 -0.16 -8.23
N LEU A 181 -13.86 -0.49 -7.38
CA LEU A 181 -15.18 -0.92 -7.83
C LEU A 181 -15.91 0.16 -8.64
N GLN A 182 -15.80 1.41 -8.21
CA GLN A 182 -16.51 2.52 -8.84
C GLN A 182 -15.89 2.94 -10.17
N HIS A 183 -14.56 2.88 -10.30
CA HIS A 183 -13.85 3.55 -11.39
C HIS A 183 -13.04 2.64 -12.31
N LEU A 184 -12.75 1.39 -11.93
CA LEU A 184 -11.99 0.46 -12.76
C LEU A 184 -12.92 -0.61 -13.37
N SER A 185 -13.55 -0.28 -14.50
CA SER A 185 -14.54 -1.15 -15.15
C SER A 185 -13.96 -2.51 -15.54
N ASN A 186 -12.70 -2.55 -15.99
CA ASN A 186 -12.04 -3.79 -16.45
C ASN A 186 -11.15 -4.43 -15.39
N PHE A 187 -11.27 -4.02 -14.12
CA PHE A 187 -10.51 -4.62 -13.03
C PHE A 187 -10.88 -6.09 -12.82
N ILE A 188 -9.87 -6.97 -12.73
CA ILE A 188 -10.03 -8.42 -12.58
C ILE A 188 -9.11 -9.03 -11.51
N LEU A 189 -8.04 -8.35 -11.08
CA LEU A 189 -7.05 -8.97 -10.19
C LEU A 189 -6.42 -7.98 -9.21
N LEU A 190 -6.52 -8.30 -7.92
CA LEU A 190 -5.72 -7.67 -6.87
C LEU A 190 -4.70 -8.67 -6.32
N CYS A 191 -3.41 -8.34 -6.40
CA CYS A 191 -2.34 -9.10 -5.78
C CYS A 191 -1.96 -8.47 -4.43
N LEU A 192 -2.25 -9.17 -3.33
CA LEU A 192 -1.90 -8.77 -1.97
C LEU A 192 -0.65 -9.50 -1.50
N ASN A 193 0.44 -8.78 -1.32
CA ASN A 193 1.69 -9.35 -0.81
C ASN A 193 1.78 -9.05 0.67
N ILE A 194 1.38 -10.02 1.48
CA ILE A 194 1.34 -9.88 2.93
C ILE A 194 2.72 -10.23 3.48
N TRP A 195 3.34 -9.26 4.13
CA TRP A 195 4.61 -9.46 4.81
C TRP A 195 4.39 -9.80 6.29
N ASP A 196 5.04 -10.88 6.73
CA ASP A 196 4.80 -11.54 8.01
C ASP A 196 6.02 -11.37 8.92
N ASP A 197 6.25 -10.15 9.39
CA ASP A 197 7.17 -9.86 10.50
C ASP A 197 6.37 -9.41 11.73
N GLU A 198 5.52 -10.30 12.25
CA GLU A 198 5.00 -10.25 13.63
C GLU A 198 3.96 -9.16 13.98
N MET A 199 3.51 -8.32 13.03
CA MET A 199 2.61 -7.18 13.32
C MET A 199 1.24 -7.21 12.61
N ARG A 200 0.30 -6.39 13.12
CA ARG A 200 -1.19 -6.43 13.06
C ARG A 200 -1.92 -6.35 11.70
N SER A 201 -1.20 -6.40 10.57
CA SER A 201 -1.70 -5.97 9.24
C SER A 201 -2.73 -6.86 8.49
N PRO A 202 -2.93 -8.18 8.73
CA PRO A 202 -3.85 -9.00 7.92
C PRO A 202 -5.31 -8.63 8.10
N SER A 203 -5.67 -8.05 9.26
CA SER A 203 -7.04 -7.61 9.53
C SER A 203 -7.51 -6.54 8.54
N ALA A 204 -6.65 -5.59 8.17
CA ALA A 204 -7.03 -4.54 7.22
C ALA A 204 -7.20 -5.07 5.80
N ALA A 205 -6.43 -6.08 5.39
CA ALA A 205 -6.54 -6.68 4.06
C ALA A 205 -7.95 -7.27 3.79
N SER A 206 -8.70 -7.63 4.84
CA SER A 206 -10.08 -8.11 4.71
C SER A 206 -11.04 -7.10 4.06
N GLU A 207 -10.73 -5.80 4.10
CA GLU A 207 -11.53 -4.75 3.47
C GLU A 207 -11.61 -4.91 1.95
N PHE A 208 -10.63 -5.55 1.32
CA PHE A 208 -10.66 -5.86 -0.11
C PHE A 208 -11.67 -6.96 -0.48
N SER A 209 -12.28 -7.64 0.50
CA SER A 209 -13.29 -8.68 0.24
C SER A 209 -14.46 -8.18 -0.61
N ILE A 210 -14.79 -6.88 -0.53
CA ILE A 210 -15.85 -6.26 -1.34
C ILE A 210 -15.59 -6.40 -2.85
N LEU A 211 -14.32 -6.51 -3.27
CA LEU A 211 -13.95 -6.68 -4.67
C LEU A 211 -14.47 -8.00 -5.25
N LEU A 212 -14.57 -9.04 -4.41
CA LEU A 212 -15.01 -10.38 -4.80
C LEU A 212 -16.53 -10.49 -5.03
N HIS A 213 -17.29 -9.40 -4.81
CA HIS A 213 -18.69 -9.32 -5.24
C HIS A 213 -18.83 -9.00 -6.73
N LYS A 214 -17.78 -8.47 -7.37
CA LYS A 214 -17.77 -8.20 -8.81
C LYS A 214 -17.36 -9.47 -9.57
N GLU A 215 -18.14 -9.81 -10.58
CA GLU A 215 -17.89 -11.00 -11.41
C GLU A 215 -16.48 -10.94 -12.02
N HIS A 216 -15.81 -12.10 -12.06
CA HIS A 216 -14.45 -12.30 -12.58
C HIS A 216 -13.31 -11.59 -11.83
N VAL A 217 -13.60 -10.86 -10.75
CA VAL A 217 -12.54 -10.32 -9.89
C VAL A 217 -12.01 -11.40 -8.97
N ARG A 218 -10.68 -11.47 -8.86
CA ARG A 218 -9.96 -12.36 -7.96
C ARG A 218 -8.97 -11.60 -7.09
N ILE A 219 -8.67 -12.17 -5.93
CA ILE A 219 -7.62 -11.71 -5.04
C ILE A 219 -6.58 -12.82 -4.92
N VAL A 220 -5.33 -12.52 -5.27
CA VAL A 220 -4.21 -13.42 -5.07
C VAL A 220 -3.40 -12.93 -3.88
N VAL A 221 -3.28 -13.76 -2.84
CA VAL A 221 -2.52 -13.45 -1.64
C VAL A 221 -1.18 -14.19 -1.69
N GLY A 222 -0.08 -13.44 -1.72
CA GLY A 222 1.28 -13.96 -1.54
C GLY A 222 1.69 -13.91 -0.07
N LEU A 223 2.10 -15.06 0.47
CA LEU A 223 2.67 -15.17 1.82
C LEU A 223 4.19 -15.26 1.72
N GLY A 224 4.87 -14.15 1.94
CA GLY A 224 6.31 -14.05 1.78
C GLY A 224 6.73 -14.05 0.31
N TRP A 225 7.06 -12.85 -0.19
CA TRP A 225 7.47 -12.58 -1.58
C TRP A 225 8.53 -13.57 -2.14
N LEU A 226 9.44 -14.05 -1.28
CA LEU A 226 10.52 -14.95 -1.64
C LEU A 226 10.14 -16.44 -1.63
N LYS A 227 9.07 -16.83 -0.92
CA LYS A 227 8.66 -18.24 -0.82
C LYS A 227 7.84 -18.69 -2.04
N GLY A 228 7.31 -17.74 -2.82
CA GLY A 228 6.48 -18.02 -4.00
C GLY A 228 5.13 -18.65 -3.68
N GLU A 229 4.77 -18.78 -2.40
CA GLU A 229 3.49 -19.32 -1.98
C GLU A 229 2.39 -18.28 -2.20
N THR A 230 1.46 -18.61 -3.10
CA THR A 230 0.29 -17.78 -3.37
C THR A 230 -1.00 -18.58 -3.22
N LYS A 231 -2.03 -17.93 -2.69
CA LYS A 231 -3.41 -18.45 -2.65
C LYS A 231 -4.32 -17.54 -3.46
N ASP A 232 -5.13 -18.11 -4.33
CA ASP A 232 -6.13 -17.40 -5.15
C ASP A 232 -7.50 -17.50 -4.47
N TYR A 233 -8.24 -16.40 -4.46
CA TYR A 233 -9.59 -16.29 -3.92
C TYR A 233 -10.50 -15.61 -4.94
N ASP A 234 -11.58 -16.28 -5.26
CA ASP A 234 -12.67 -15.82 -6.15
C ASP A 234 -13.97 -15.58 -5.39
N SER A 235 -13.96 -15.75 -4.07
CA SER A 235 -15.15 -15.70 -3.23
C SER A 235 -14.86 -15.11 -1.85
N VAL A 236 -15.80 -14.31 -1.36
CA VAL A 236 -15.68 -13.52 -0.12
C VAL A 236 -15.38 -14.40 1.09
N ARG A 237 -16.11 -15.51 1.25
CA ARG A 237 -16.03 -16.32 2.47
C ARG A 237 -14.66 -16.99 2.67
N PRO A 238 -14.11 -17.74 1.69
CA PRO A 238 -12.77 -18.32 1.83
C PRO A 238 -11.67 -17.27 2.04
N PHE A 239 -11.80 -16.10 1.40
CA PHE A 239 -10.87 -15.00 1.61
C PHE A 239 -10.91 -14.47 3.04
N LEU A 240 -12.10 -14.19 3.58
CA LEU A 240 -12.26 -13.71 4.96
C LEU A 240 -11.83 -14.74 6.00
N GLU A 241 -12.15 -16.02 5.79
CA GLU A 241 -11.70 -17.13 6.65
C GLU A 241 -10.16 -17.18 6.68
N ALA A 242 -9.50 -17.08 5.52
CA ALA A 242 -8.03 -17.04 5.47
C ALA A 242 -7.43 -15.81 6.18
N MET A 243 -8.01 -14.62 6.01
CA MET A 243 -7.54 -13.41 6.72
C MET A 243 -7.73 -13.54 8.24
N ALA A 244 -8.81 -14.18 8.70
CA ALA A 244 -9.06 -14.45 10.11
C ALA A 244 -8.08 -15.49 10.68
N GLU A 245 -7.85 -16.59 9.98
CA GLU A 245 -6.88 -17.63 10.38
C GLU A 245 -5.46 -17.08 10.53
N MET A 246 -5.05 -16.19 9.61
CA MET A 246 -3.77 -15.50 9.70
C MET A 246 -3.68 -14.64 10.98
N ASN A 247 -4.77 -13.98 11.37
CA ASN A 247 -4.80 -13.19 12.61
C ASN A 247 -4.79 -14.07 13.87
N ASP A 248 -5.51 -15.20 13.88
CA ASP A 248 -5.63 -16.07 15.05
C ASP A 248 -4.37 -16.90 15.31
N THR A 249 -3.71 -17.38 14.25
CA THR A 249 -2.40 -18.05 14.36
C THR A 249 -1.38 -17.12 15.01
N ARG A 250 -1.43 -15.81 14.69
CA ARG A 250 -0.56 -14.80 15.28
C ARG A 250 -0.85 -14.52 16.76
N ARG A 251 -2.14 -14.44 17.14
CA ARG A 251 -2.52 -14.25 18.55
C ARG A 251 -1.99 -15.38 19.43
N ARG A 252 -2.04 -16.62 18.94
CA ARG A 252 -1.50 -17.79 19.65
C ARG A 252 0.01 -17.72 19.79
N ASN A 253 0.75 -17.48 18.70
CA ASN A 253 2.21 -17.40 18.74
C ASN A 253 2.70 -16.29 19.69
N LYS A 254 2.06 -15.11 19.68
CA LYS A 254 2.44 -13.99 20.57
C LYS A 254 2.29 -14.34 22.06
N LEU A 255 1.23 -15.08 22.43
CA LEU A 255 0.99 -15.50 23.82
C LEU A 255 2.07 -16.50 24.29
N GLU A 256 2.49 -17.42 23.44
CA GLU A 256 3.52 -18.42 23.75
C GLU A 256 4.90 -17.78 23.99
N PHE A 257 5.29 -16.78 23.20
CA PHE A 257 6.56 -16.06 23.41
C PHE A 257 6.53 -15.16 24.64
N SER A 258 5.42 -14.47 24.92
CA SER A 258 5.29 -13.64 26.14
C SER A 258 5.27 -14.45 27.45
N GLY A 259 4.94 -15.74 27.39
CA GLY A 259 5.01 -16.66 28.52
C GLY A 259 6.42 -17.14 28.87
N MET A 260 7.40 -16.97 27.97
CA MET A 260 8.80 -17.36 28.20
C MET A 260 9.65 -16.22 28.80
N GLU A 261 9.23 -14.96 28.67
CA GLU A 261 9.95 -13.80 29.23
C GLU A 261 9.60 -13.48 30.70
N GLY A 262 8.55 -14.11 31.26
CA GLY A 262 8.15 -13.94 32.66
C GLY A 262 8.91 -14.82 33.68
N GLY A 263 9.88 -15.60 33.24
CA GLY A 263 10.60 -16.57 34.08
C GLY A 263 12.02 -16.14 34.43
N LYS A 264 12.21 -15.01 35.12
CA LYS A 264 13.40 -14.69 35.94
C LYS A 264 13.19 -13.37 36.72
N VAL A 265 12.78 -13.49 37.98
CA VAL A 265 13.57 -13.14 39.19
C VAL A 265 13.14 -14.09 40.30
#